data_AF-A0A4Q3YFW1-F1
#
_entry.id   AF-A0A4Q3YFW1-F1
#
_cell.length_a   1.000
_cell.length_b   1.000
_cell.length_c   1.000
_cell.angle_alpha   90.00
_cell.angle_beta   90.00
_cell.angle_gamma   90.00
#
_symmetry.space_group_name_H-M   'P 1'
#
loop_
_entity.id
_entity.type
_entity.pdbx_description
1 polymer ?
#
loop_
_entity_poly.entity_id
_entity_poly.type
_entity_poly.pdbx_seq_one_letter_code
_entity_poly.pdbx_strand_id
1 'polypeptide(L)'
;GATKTPAPIANPTWEALGQNTTEQAQWAALGITDPAAANDMITARFDYSFSWAALITMAILVIGYFVLVVRLSDKEYRQVIEERFGSKK
;
A
#
# COMPACT_ATOMS: atom_id res chain seq x y z
N GLY A 1 3.88 -13.80 -2.58
CA GLY A 1 3.20 -13.49 -1.31
C GLY A 1 4.14 -12.65 -0.48
N ALA A 2 3.64 -11.61 0.19
CA ALA A 2 4.47 -10.76 1.05
C ALA A 2 5.08 -11.63 2.17
N THR A 3 6.41 -11.73 2.20
CA THR A 3 7.14 -12.40 3.26
C THR A 3 6.95 -11.58 4.54
N LYS A 4 6.30 -12.15 5.55
CA LYS A 4 6.21 -11.54 6.88
C LYS A 4 7.60 -11.63 7.49
N THR A 5 8.24 -10.49 7.73
CA THR A 5 9.55 -10.44 8.38
C THR A 5 9.30 -10.27 9.87
N PRO A 6 9.64 -11.26 10.72
CA PRO A 6 9.54 -11.11 12.17
C PRO A 6 10.41 -9.95 12.67
N ALA A 7 9.93 -9.23 13.67
CA ALA A 7 10.65 -8.17 14.35
C ALA A 7 10.66 -8.42 15.87
N PRO A 8 11.34 -9.49 16.33
CA PRO A 8 11.29 -9.91 17.73
C PRO A 8 11.87 -8.85 18.66
N ILE A 9 11.21 -8.68 19.81
CA ILE A 9 11.65 -7.75 20.86
C ILE A 9 12.50 -8.48 21.91
N ALA A 10 13.46 -7.79 22.52
CA ALA A 10 14.26 -8.34 23.61
C ALA A 10 13.43 -8.42 24.91
N ASN A 11 13.61 -9.50 25.67
CA ASN A 11 12.87 -9.77 26.92
C ASN A 11 11.34 -9.61 26.77
N PRO A 12 10.71 -10.36 25.87
CA PRO A 12 9.28 -10.22 25.61
C PRO A 12 8.46 -10.58 26.84
N THR A 13 7.47 -9.75 27.14
CA THR A 13 6.35 -10.10 28.02
C THR A 13 5.08 -10.16 27.18
N TRP A 14 4.05 -10.87 27.65
CA TRP A 14 2.77 -10.89 26.95
C TRP A 14 2.19 -9.48 26.75
N GLU A 15 2.36 -8.61 27.74
CA GLU A 15 1.94 -7.21 27.66
C GLU A 15 2.76 -6.41 26.63
N ALA A 16 4.08 -6.59 26.57
CA ALA A 16 4.93 -5.94 25.57
C ALA A 16 4.65 -6.42 24.14
N LEU A 17 4.19 -7.66 23.98
CA LEU A 17 3.70 -8.21 22.71
C LEU A 17 2.26 -7.77 22.38
N GLY A 18 1.65 -6.95 23.24
CA GLY A 18 0.28 -6.46 23.08
C GLY A 18 -0.76 -7.57 23.16
N GLN A 19 -0.54 -8.59 23.99
CA GLN A 19 -1.45 -9.73 24.19
C GLN A 19 -2.23 -9.59 25.50
N ASN A 20 -3.56 -9.57 25.40
CA ASN A 20 -4.44 -9.57 26.57
C ASN A 20 -4.61 -10.99 27.17
N THR A 21 -5.28 -11.10 28.32
CA THR A 21 -5.47 -12.37 29.03
C THR A 21 -6.17 -13.45 28.20
N THR A 22 -7.12 -13.06 27.35
CA THR A 22 -7.86 -13.99 26.48
C THR A 22 -6.95 -14.53 25.38
N GLU A 23 -6.11 -13.70 24.79
CA GLU A 23 -5.15 -14.11 23.76
C GLU A 23 -4.06 -15.01 24.35
N GLN A 24 -3.55 -14.69 25.55
CA GLN A 24 -2.61 -15.53 26.28
C GLN A 24 -3.19 -16.93 26.55
N ALA A 25 -4.49 -17.03 26.88
CA ALA A 25 -5.15 -18.32 27.06
C ALA A 25 -5.20 -19.14 25.76
N GLN A 26 -5.31 -18.49 24.59
CA GLN A 26 -5.23 -19.19 23.31
C GLN A 26 -3.82 -19.73 23.04
N TRP A 27 -2.78 -18.95 23.32
CA TRP A 27 -1.40 -19.44 23.23
C TRP A 27 -1.14 -20.61 24.18
N ALA A 28 -1.64 -20.53 25.41
CA ALA A 28 -1.54 -21.61 26.38
C ALA A 28 -2.27 -22.88 25.92
N ALA A 29 -3.44 -22.75 25.28
CA ALA A 29 -4.16 -23.88 24.68
C ALA A 29 -3.38 -24.55 23.53
N LEU A 30 -2.49 -23.81 22.87
CA LEU A 30 -1.54 -24.32 21.88
C LEU A 30 -0.23 -24.85 22.51
N GLY A 31 -0.13 -24.87 23.84
CA GLY A 31 1.06 -25.32 24.57
C GLY A 31 2.18 -24.27 24.66
N ILE A 32 1.92 -23.02 24.28
CA ILE A 32 2.90 -21.93 24.31
C ILE A 32 2.60 -21.04 25.51
N THR A 33 3.36 -21.20 26.58
CA THR A 33 3.21 -20.43 27.83
C THR A 33 4.28 -19.35 28.01
N ASP A 34 5.39 -19.47 27.28
CA ASP A 34 6.49 -18.50 27.26
C ASP A 34 6.29 -17.46 26.14
N PRO A 35 6.22 -16.14 26.44
CA PRO A 35 6.18 -15.09 25.44
C PRO A 35 7.33 -15.17 24.41
N ALA A 36 8.52 -15.64 24.81
CA ALA A 36 9.65 -15.75 23.92
C ALA A 36 9.41 -16.73 22.77
N ALA A 37 8.68 -17.82 23.04
CA ALA A 37 8.31 -18.80 22.02
C ALA A 37 7.26 -18.27 21.03
N ALA A 38 6.45 -17.28 21.43
CA ALA A 38 5.45 -16.65 20.56
C ALA A 38 5.95 -15.36 19.85
N ASN A 39 7.11 -14.83 20.25
CA ASN A 39 7.60 -13.51 19.85
C ASN A 39 7.72 -13.35 18.34
N ASP A 40 8.36 -14.29 17.65
CA ASP A 40 8.50 -14.27 16.19
C ASP A 40 7.13 -14.34 15.49
N MET A 41 6.22 -15.17 15.99
CA MET A 41 4.89 -15.34 15.41
C MET A 41 4.04 -14.09 15.55
N ILE A 42 4.10 -13.44 16.72
CA ILE A 42 3.31 -12.23 17.02
C ILE A 42 3.89 -11.02 16.29
N THR A 43 5.21 -10.93 16.14
CA THR A 43 5.89 -9.79 15.51
C THR A 43 6.01 -9.93 13.99
N ALA A 44 5.83 -11.13 13.43
CA ALA A 44 5.69 -11.35 11.98
C ALA A 44 4.33 -10.84 11.44
N ARG A 45 3.89 -9.64 11.83
CA ARG A 45 2.66 -9.03 11.31
C ARG A 45 2.86 -8.53 9.89
N PHE A 46 1.76 -8.12 9.26
CA PHE A 46 1.81 -7.48 7.95
C PHE A 46 2.51 -6.13 8.06
N ASP A 47 3.47 -5.89 7.18
CA ASP A 47 4.08 -4.57 7.00
C ASP A 47 3.09 -3.66 6.26
N TYR A 48 2.59 -2.65 6.96
CA TYR A 48 1.67 -1.64 6.42
C TYR A 48 2.41 -0.40 5.88
N SER A 49 3.71 -0.50 5.61
CA SER A 49 4.49 0.59 5.04
C SER A 49 3.91 1.05 3.70
N PHE A 50 3.74 2.37 3.57
CA PHE A 50 3.19 2.98 2.38
C PHE A 50 4.28 3.54 1.46
N SER A 51 4.28 3.12 0.20
CA SER A 51 5.24 3.63 -0.78
C SER A 51 4.77 4.94 -1.41
N TRP A 52 5.21 6.06 -0.84
CA TRP A 52 4.99 7.39 -1.42
C TRP A 52 5.57 7.52 -2.82
N ALA A 53 6.73 6.89 -3.08
CA ALA A 53 7.34 6.90 -4.41
C ALA A 53 6.46 6.21 -5.46
N ALA A 54 5.86 5.05 -5.12
CA ALA A 54 4.92 4.37 -6.02
C ALA A 54 3.65 5.20 -6.26
N LEU A 55 3.12 5.83 -5.20
CA LEU A 55 1.96 6.73 -5.32
C LEU A 55 2.25 7.90 -6.27
N ILE A 56 3.38 8.60 -6.07
CA ILE A 56 3.77 9.73 -6.91
C ILE A 56 3.99 9.28 -8.36
N THR A 57 4.61 8.12 -8.56
CA THR A 57 4.82 7.56 -9.90
C THR A 57 3.48 7.33 -10.61
N MET A 58 2.52 6.71 -9.94
CA MET A 58 1.18 6.51 -10.51
C MET A 58 0.48 7.83 -10.81
N ALA A 59 0.57 8.82 -9.92
CA ALA A 59 0.00 10.15 -10.16
C ALA A 59 0.60 10.81 -11.41
N ILE A 60 1.93 10.75 -11.58
CA ILE A 60 2.62 11.28 -12.76
C ILE A 60 2.16 10.57 -14.03
N LEU A 61 2.03 9.24 -14.02
CA LEU A 61 1.57 8.49 -15.19
C LEU A 61 0.15 8.88 -15.60
N VAL A 62 -0.77 9.00 -14.62
CA VAL A 62 -2.15 9.43 -14.88
C VAL A 62 -2.19 10.86 -15.45
N ILE A 63 -1.50 11.80 -14.81
CA ILE A 63 -1.46 13.20 -15.27
C ILE A 63 -0.82 13.28 -16.66
N GLY A 64 0.31 12.60 -16.85
CA GLY A 64 1.03 12.56 -18.13
C GLY A 64 0.16 11.99 -19.26
N TYR A 65 -0.60 10.93 -19.00
CA TYR A 65 -1.55 10.37 -19.96
C TYR A 65 -2.59 11.42 -20.39
N PHE A 66 -3.25 12.10 -19.44
CA PHE A 66 -4.24 13.12 -19.79
C PHE A 66 -3.62 14.32 -20.52
N VAL A 67 -2.42 14.74 -20.15
CA VAL A 67 -1.69 15.80 -20.87
C VAL A 67 -1.46 15.41 -22.34
N LEU A 68 -1.04 14.16 -22.60
CA LEU A 68 -0.84 13.67 -23.97
C LEU A 68 -2.15 13.60 -24.75
N VAL A 69 -3.21 13.05 -24.15
CA VAL A 69 -4.54 12.98 -24.78
C VAL A 69 -5.02 14.38 -25.16
N VAL A 70 -5.03 15.32 -24.22
CA VAL A 70 -5.52 16.68 -24.48
C VAL A 70 -4.68 17.38 -25.55
N ARG A 71 -3.35 17.32 -25.47
CA ARG A 71 -2.44 17.94 -26.44
C ARG A 71 -2.58 17.37 -27.85
N LEU A 72 -2.72 16.05 -27.97
CA LEU A 72 -2.83 15.40 -29.27
C LEU A 72 -4.22 15.57 -29.89
N SER A 73 -5.27 15.53 -29.05
CA SER A 73 -6.65 15.73 -29.49
C SER A 73 -6.94 17.15 -29.98
N ASP A 74 -6.21 18.16 -29.50
CA ASP A 74 -6.42 19.57 -29.88
C ASP A 74 -6.24 19.80 -31.40
N LYS A 75 -5.36 19.03 -32.04
CA LYS A 75 -5.13 19.09 -33.49
C LYS A 75 -6.32 18.54 -34.29
N GLU A 76 -6.80 17.37 -33.89
CA GLU A 76 -7.93 16.70 -34.54
C GLU A 76 -9.22 17.51 -34.36
N TYR A 77 -9.47 18.04 -33.15
CA TYR A 77 -10.63 18.89 -32.89
C TYR A 77 -10.62 20.17 -33.72
N ARG A 78 -9.45 20.83 -33.88
CA ARG A 78 -9.35 22.03 -34.74
C ARG A 78 -9.66 21.73 -36.20
N GLN A 79 -9.16 20.60 -36.73
CA GLN A 79 -9.43 20.21 -38.11
C GLN A 79 -10.92 19.93 -38.35
N VAL A 80 -11.59 19.22 -37.44
CA VAL A 80 -13.05 18.98 -37.54
C VAL A 80 -13.84 20.28 -37.45
N ILE A 81 -13.43 21.21 -36.58
CA ILE A 81 -14.08 22.53 -36.46
C ILE A 81 -13.90 23.33 -37.76
N GLU A 82 -12.72 23.33 -38.37
CA GLU A 82 -12.49 24.01 -39.66
C GLU A 82 -13.30 23.38 -40.80
N GLU A 83 -13.42 22.05 -40.84
CA GLU A 83 -14.25 21.35 -41.83
C GLU A 83 -15.74 21.68 -41.69
N ARG A 84 -16.23 21.77 -40.44
CA ARG A 84 -17.67 21.94 -40.16
C ARG A 84 -18.11 23.40 -40.11
N PHE A 85 -17.23 24.32 -39.72
CA PHE A 85 -17.57 25.71 -39.43
C PHE A 85 -16.71 26.75 -40.17
N GLY A 86 -15.70 26.31 -40.94
CA GLY A 86 -14.75 27.21 -41.61
C GLY A 86 -13.65 27.73 -40.67
N SER A 87 -12.60 28.31 -41.24
CA SER A 87 -11.48 28.85 -40.47
C SER A 87 -11.90 30.07 -39.64
N LYS A 88 -11.43 30.15 -38.39
CA LYS A 88 -11.55 31.37 -37.59
C LYS A 88 -10.75 32.47 -38.30
N LYS A 89 -11.47 33.49 -38.80
CA LYS A 89 -10.89 34.77 -39.23
C LYS A 89 -10.19 35.48 -38.07
#